data_AF-A0A7C8DH00-F1
#
_entry.id   AF-A0A7C8DH00-F1
#
_cell.length_a   1.000
_cell.length_b   1.000
_cell.length_c   1.000
_cell.angle_alpha   90.00
_cell.angle_beta   90.00
_cell.angle_gamma   90.00
#
_symmetry.space_group_name_H-M   'P 1'
#
loop_
_entity.id
_entity.type
_entity.pdbx_description
1 polymer ?
#
loop_
_entity_poly.entity_id
_entity_poly.type
_entity_poly.pdbx_seq_one_letter_code
_entity_poly.pdbx_strand_id
1 'polypeptide(L)'
;MRRIGSNIRKKNSEERSHRLTKNIIAYTADEAPSNDYPRRIVSPPTPSACCTDGNRLTVGSMREVDGFKFCYKICEDCGHAVKYFFPATETTSSAVKEYRSWKKYMVQ
;
A
#
# COMPACT_ATOMS: atom_id res chain seq x y z
N MET A 1 2.02 48.16 -4.17
CA MET A 1 2.91 47.07 -3.70
C MET A 1 2.11 45.78 -3.58
N ARG A 2 2.32 44.80 -4.47
CA ARG A 2 1.60 43.52 -4.48
C ARG A 2 2.31 42.54 -3.54
N ARG A 3 1.64 42.06 -2.49
CA ARG A 3 2.19 41.03 -1.58
C ARG A 3 2.11 39.66 -2.26
N ILE A 4 3.27 39.14 -2.65
CA ILE A 4 3.49 37.75 -3.03
C ILE A 4 3.50 36.92 -1.74
N GLY A 5 2.80 35.80 -1.72
CA GLY A 5 3.09 34.73 -0.76
C GLY A 5 1.89 34.10 -0.08
N SER A 6 1.09 33.33 -0.81
CA SER A 6 0.16 32.37 -0.22
C SER A 6 0.00 31.15 -1.12
N ASN A 7 1.11 30.44 -1.38
CA ASN A 7 1.04 29.14 -2.09
C ASN A 7 2.00 28.05 -1.56
N ILE A 8 2.71 28.30 -0.45
CA ILE A 8 3.69 27.35 0.09
C ILE A 8 3.04 26.14 0.79
N ARG A 9 1.80 26.26 1.29
CA ARG A 9 1.18 25.22 2.14
C ARG A 9 0.64 24.00 1.37
N LYS A 10 0.30 24.12 0.07
CA LYS A 10 -0.30 23.02 -0.72
C LYS A 10 0.72 22.03 -1.28
N LYS A 11 1.93 22.48 -1.65
CA LYS A 11 2.95 21.59 -2.24
C LYS A 11 3.42 20.49 -1.28
N ASN A 12 3.48 20.77 0.03
CA ASN A 12 3.98 19.82 1.01
C ASN A 12 3.04 18.62 1.23
N SER A 13 1.72 18.81 1.12
CA SER A 13 0.75 17.73 1.30
C SER A 13 0.79 16.72 0.16
N GLU A 14 0.88 17.18 -1.10
CA GLU A 14 0.99 16.29 -2.26
C GLU A 14 2.30 15.49 -2.24
N GLU A 15 3.44 16.11 -1.92
CA GLU A 15 4.71 15.39 -1.79
C GLU A 15 4.71 14.39 -0.63
N ARG A 16 4.09 14.72 0.52
CA ARG A 16 3.91 13.77 1.62
C ARG A 16 3.02 12.59 1.21
N SER A 17 1.91 12.85 0.51
CA SER A 17 1.03 11.80 -0.01
C SER A 17 1.74 10.90 -1.02
N HIS A 18 2.54 11.45 -1.94
CA HIS A 18 3.36 10.66 -2.86
C HIS A 18 4.37 9.76 -2.13
N ARG A 19 5.03 10.25 -1.06
CA ARG A 19 5.93 9.44 -0.23
C ARG A 19 5.20 8.33 0.52
N LEU A 20 3.96 8.56 0.95
CA LEU A 20 3.13 7.56 1.63
C LEU A 20 2.61 6.46 0.68
N THR A 21 2.57 6.76 -0.62
CA THR A 21 2.06 5.86 -1.67
C THR A 21 3.12 4.91 -2.19
N LYS A 22 4.41 5.24 -2.04
CA LYS A 22 5.52 4.40 -2.50
C LYS A 22 5.50 3.05 -1.79
N ASN A 23 5.47 1.97 -2.57
CA ASN A 23 5.61 0.62 -2.03
C ASN A 23 6.98 0.49 -1.33
N ILE A 24 6.96 0.08 -0.07
CA ILE A 24 8.18 -0.13 0.74
C ILE A 24 8.73 -1.56 0.60
N ILE A 25 7.99 -2.45 -0.08
CA ILE A 25 8.44 -3.82 -0.34
C ILE A 25 9.44 -3.81 -1.49
N ALA A 26 10.66 -4.25 -1.21
CA ALA A 26 11.68 -4.59 -2.17
C ALA A 26 11.62 -6.11 -2.41
N TYR A 27 11.26 -6.50 -3.62
CA TYR A 27 11.27 -7.90 -4.02
C TYR A 27 12.66 -8.28 -4.55
N THR A 28 13.36 -9.17 -3.86
CA THR A 28 14.68 -9.66 -4.26
C THR A 28 14.88 -11.10 -3.80
N ALA A 29 15.70 -11.84 -4.53
CA ALA A 29 16.19 -13.16 -4.15
C ALA A 29 17.61 -13.12 -3.56
N ASP A 30 18.27 -11.96 -3.61
CA ASP A 30 19.69 -11.80 -3.24
C ASP A 30 19.86 -11.56 -1.73
N GLU A 31 18.85 -11.00 -1.07
CA GLU A 31 18.85 -10.68 0.35
C GLU A 31 17.85 -11.56 1.10
N ALA A 32 18.19 -11.91 2.35
CA ALA A 32 17.26 -12.61 3.23
C ALA A 32 16.02 -11.74 3.52
N PRO A 33 14.82 -12.35 3.69
CA PRO A 33 13.62 -11.59 4.04
C PRO A 33 13.82 -10.81 5.34
N SER A 34 13.51 -9.51 5.31
CA SER A 34 13.69 -8.61 6.46
C SER A 34 12.55 -7.61 6.56
N ASN A 35 12.22 -7.21 7.78
CA ASN A 35 11.14 -6.28 8.07
C ASN A 35 11.65 -5.06 8.84
N ASP A 36 12.04 -4.02 8.08
CA ASP A 36 12.42 -2.70 8.61
C ASP A 36 11.25 -1.71 8.52
N TYR A 37 10.01 -2.19 8.67
CA TYR A 37 8.82 -1.34 8.65
C TYR A 37 8.96 -0.19 9.68
N PRO A 38 8.61 1.08 9.32
CA PRO A 38 7.91 1.53 8.12
C PRO A 38 8.80 1.91 6.93
N ARG A 39 10.12 1.67 7.00
CA ARG A 39 11.08 2.18 6.01
C ARG A 39 11.21 1.27 4.79
N ARG A 40 11.38 -0.04 5.00
CA ARG A 40 11.63 -1.04 3.94
C ARG A 40 11.17 -2.41 4.41
N ILE A 41 10.68 -3.24 3.49
CA ILE A 41 10.45 -4.67 3.71
C ILE A 41 11.15 -5.40 2.57
N VAL A 42 12.00 -6.36 2.88
CA VAL A 42 12.65 -7.22 1.88
C VAL A 42 11.87 -8.52 1.82
N SER A 43 11.41 -8.86 0.61
CA SER A 43 10.56 -10.02 0.37
C SER A 43 11.11 -10.86 -0.78
N PRO A 44 11.00 -12.19 -0.69
CA PRO A 44 11.10 -13.06 -1.86
C PRO A 44 10.14 -12.60 -2.96
N PRO A 45 10.53 -12.69 -4.24
CA PRO A 45 9.73 -12.21 -5.36
C PRO A 45 8.47 -13.06 -5.61
N THR A 46 8.52 -14.34 -5.26
CA THR A 46 7.43 -15.29 -5.48
C THR A 46 6.89 -15.83 -4.16
N PRO A 47 5.56 -16.05 -4.04
CA PRO A 47 4.99 -16.76 -2.91
C PRO A 47 5.37 -18.25 -2.95
N SER A 48 5.47 -18.85 -1.77
CA SER A 48 5.68 -20.30 -1.58
C SER A 48 4.39 -20.98 -1.09
N ALA A 49 4.35 -22.31 -1.10
CA ALA A 49 3.19 -23.09 -0.67
C ALA A 49 2.74 -22.80 0.79
N CYS A 50 3.66 -22.32 1.65
CA CYS A 50 3.37 -21.92 3.03
C CYS A 50 2.57 -20.59 3.14
N CYS A 51 2.45 -19.81 2.06
CA CYS A 51 1.88 -18.46 2.08
C CYS A 51 0.34 -18.42 2.14
N THR A 52 -0.25 -18.97 3.20
CA THR A 52 -1.70 -18.95 3.43
C THR A 52 -2.14 -17.67 4.15
N ASP A 53 -3.44 -17.35 4.10
CA ASP A 53 -3.97 -16.15 4.79
C ASP A 53 -3.82 -16.20 6.32
N GLY A 54 -3.86 -17.40 6.91
CA GLY A 54 -3.62 -17.60 8.34
C GLY A 54 -2.15 -17.42 8.73
N ASN A 55 -1.23 -17.76 7.82
CA ASN A 55 0.21 -17.65 8.04
C ASN A 55 0.79 -16.27 7.69
N ARG A 56 -0.07 -15.33 7.27
CA ARG A 56 0.32 -13.98 6.86
C ARG A 56 0.01 -12.98 7.97
N LEU A 57 1.04 -12.60 8.71
CA LEU A 57 0.96 -11.63 9.79
C LEU A 57 0.85 -10.21 9.23
N THR A 58 -0.02 -9.39 9.83
CA THR A 58 -0.15 -7.98 9.46
C THR A 58 0.97 -7.17 10.08
N VAL A 59 1.65 -6.37 9.25
CA VAL A 59 2.79 -5.54 9.66
C VAL A 59 2.39 -4.08 9.76
N GLY A 60 2.50 -3.56 10.99
CA GLY A 60 2.21 -2.17 11.31
C GLY A 60 0.71 -1.82 11.24
N SER A 61 0.43 -0.52 11.12
CA SER A 61 -0.93 0.01 11.06
C SER A 61 -1.52 0.00 9.65
N MET A 62 -2.86 -0.08 9.58
CA MET A 62 -3.60 0.15 8.34
C MET A 62 -3.34 1.57 7.81
N ARG A 63 -3.09 1.69 6.51
CA ARG A 63 -2.88 2.95 5.81
C ARG A 63 -4.01 3.19 4.81
N GLU A 64 -4.26 4.46 4.51
CA GLU A 64 -5.21 4.88 3.50
C GLU A 64 -4.51 5.73 2.45
N VAL A 65 -4.66 5.37 1.18
CA VAL A 65 -4.16 6.14 0.03
C VAL A 65 -5.28 6.21 -0.99
N ASP A 66 -5.65 7.43 -1.39
CA ASP A 66 -6.72 7.70 -2.36
C ASP A 66 -8.06 7.00 -2.02
N GLY A 67 -8.35 6.85 -0.72
CA GLY A 67 -9.54 6.16 -0.23
C GLY A 67 -9.44 4.62 -0.20
N PHE A 68 -8.33 4.05 -0.64
CA PHE A 68 -8.03 2.63 -0.53
C PHE A 68 -7.30 2.35 0.79
N LYS A 69 -7.93 1.56 1.64
CA LYS A 69 -7.30 1.05 2.86
C LYS A 69 -6.46 -0.18 2.55
N PHE A 70 -5.21 -0.19 2.99
CA PHE A 70 -4.32 -1.33 2.84
C PHE A 70 -3.45 -1.53 4.08
N CYS A 71 -2.94 -2.75 4.24
CA CYS A 71 -1.87 -3.07 5.18
C CYS A 71 -0.79 -3.89 4.45
N TYR A 72 0.39 -3.98 5.05
CA TYR A 72 1.39 -4.94 4.61
C TYR A 72 1.19 -6.24 5.38
N LYS A 73 1.32 -7.38 4.70
CA LYS A 73 1.31 -8.69 5.34
C LYS A 73 2.55 -9.47 4.98
N ILE A 74 3.15 -10.19 5.93
CA ILE A 74 4.35 -11.01 5.75
C ILE A 74 4.03 -12.45 6.14
N CYS A 75 4.45 -13.41 5.32
CA CYS A 75 4.42 -14.83 5.65
C CYS A 75 5.41 -15.14 6.78
N GLU A 76 4.97 -15.77 7.87
CA GLU A 76 5.83 -16.09 9.01
C GLU A 76 6.94 -17.10 8.64
N ASP A 77 6.62 -18.06 7.78
CA ASP A 77 7.56 -19.14 7.42
C ASP A 77 8.64 -18.71 6.42
N CYS A 78 8.25 -18.00 5.35
CA CYS A 78 9.16 -17.71 4.23
C CYS A 78 9.45 -16.22 4.05
N GLY A 79 8.87 -15.35 4.88
CA GLY A 79 9.10 -13.90 4.82
C GLY A 79 8.51 -13.20 3.57
N HIS A 80 7.70 -13.88 2.78
CA HIS A 80 7.07 -13.27 1.60
C HIS A 80 6.03 -12.22 1.99
N ALA A 81 6.26 -10.99 1.54
CA ALA A 81 5.47 -9.81 1.87
C ALA A 81 4.54 -9.42 0.72
N VAL A 82 3.33 -8.96 1.06
CA VAL A 82 2.35 -8.43 0.11
C VAL A 82 1.70 -7.16 0.65
N LYS A 83 1.29 -6.29 -0.28
CA LYS A 83 0.41 -5.16 0.00
C LYS A 83 -1.04 -5.65 -0.09
N TYR A 84 -1.68 -5.85 1.04
CA TYR A 84 -3.05 -6.35 1.14
C TYR A 84 -4.04 -5.17 1.15
N PHE A 85 -4.90 -5.10 0.13
CA PHE A 85 -5.94 -4.09 0.04
C PHE A 85 -7.25 -4.62 0.63
N PHE A 86 -7.86 -3.86 1.53
CA PHE A 86 -9.15 -4.23 2.10
C PHE A 86 -10.25 -3.98 1.05
N PRO A 87 -11.24 -4.90 0.94
CA PRO A 87 -12.38 -4.67 0.07
C PRO A 87 -13.12 -3.41 0.55
N ALA A 88 -13.60 -2.62 -0.40
CA ALA A 88 -14.47 -1.50 -0.11
C ALA A 88 -15.79 -2.01 0.50
N THR A 89 -15.88 -1.96 1.83
CA THR A 89 -17.15 -1.98 2.56
C THR A 89 -17.78 -0.58 2.46
N GLU A 90 -19.09 -0.45 2.67
CA GLU A 90 -19.91 0.73 2.32
C GLU A 90 -19.37 2.09 2.80
N THR A 91 -18.46 2.08 3.78
CA THR A 91 -17.76 3.22 4.37
C THR A 91 -16.50 3.69 3.62
N THR A 92 -16.03 3.01 2.58
CA THR A 92 -14.83 3.41 1.83
C THR A 92 -15.17 4.27 0.62
N SER A 93 -14.67 5.51 0.64
CA SER A 93 -14.42 6.50 -0.42
C SER A 93 -15.08 6.30 -1.80
N SER A 94 -15.69 7.39 -2.31
CA SER A 94 -16.24 7.50 -3.67
C SER A 94 -15.29 7.00 -4.76
N ALA A 95 -13.98 7.21 -4.60
CA ALA A 95 -12.94 6.77 -5.55
C ALA A 95 -12.94 5.25 -5.77
N VAL A 96 -13.24 4.45 -4.74
CA VAL A 96 -13.27 2.98 -4.87
C VAL A 96 -14.53 2.51 -5.58
N LYS A 97 -15.66 3.21 -5.37
CA LYS A 97 -16.91 2.96 -6.10
C LYS A 97 -16.74 3.26 -7.59
N GLU A 98 -16.10 4.38 -7.92
CA GLU A 98 -15.81 4.79 -9.31
C GLU A 98 -14.83 3.84 -10.00
N TYR A 99 -13.75 3.41 -9.33
CA TYR A 99 -12.82 2.44 -9.92
C TYR A 99 -13.51 1.10 -10.23
N ARG A 100 -14.35 0.59 -9.32
CA ARG A 100 -15.10 -0.66 -9.53
C ARG A 100 -16.15 -0.54 -10.61
N SER A 101 -16.86 0.59 -10.70
CA SER A 101 -17.84 0.81 -11.77
C SER A 101 -17.14 0.83 -13.12
N TRP A 102 -16.04 1.58 -13.25
CA TRP A 102 -15.23 1.61 -14.47
C TRP A 102 -14.69 0.23 -14.87
N LYS A 103 -14.13 -0.54 -13.93
CA LYS A 103 -13.65 -1.91 -14.17
C LYS A 103 -14.76 -2.87 -14.61
N LYS A 104 -16.00 -2.74 -14.11
CA LYS A 104 -17.14 -3.55 -14.56
C LYS A 104 -17.46 -3.33 -16.03
N TYR A 105 -17.33 -2.09 -16.54
CA TYR A 105 -17.58 -1.78 -17.95
C TYR A 105 -16.51 -2.29 -18.91
N MET A 106 -15.30 -2.62 -18.43
CA MET A 106 -14.22 -3.16 -19.28
C MET A 106 -14.27 -4.68 -19.48
N VAL A 107 -15.18 -5.39 -18.82
CA VAL A 107 -15.32 -6.85 -18.89
C VAL A 107 -16.56 -7.26 -19.72
N GLN A 108 -17.24 -6.30 -20.36
CA GLN A 108 -18.31 -6.53 -21.33
C GLN A 108 -17.80 -6.39 -22.76
#